data_AF-A0A836SSF1-F1
#
_entry.id   AF-A0A836SSF1-F1
#
_cell.length_a   1.000
_cell.length_b   1.000
_cell.length_c   1.000
_cell.angle_alpha   90.00
_cell.angle_beta   90.00
_cell.angle_gamma   90.00
#
_symmetry.space_group_name_H-M   'P 1'
#
loop_
_entity.id
_entity.type
_entity.pdbx_description
1 polymer ?
#
loop_
_entity_poly.entity_id
_entity_poly.type
_entity_poly.pdbx_seq_one_letter_code
_entity_poly.pdbx_strand_id
1 'polypeptide(L)'
;MKSFLKNIRMWWKLRCSVGRARSTYIVDGGDLSQELRARRRMAPREQLALLDRVSRFARRENVKLFVVFESRPLRKVPQGAEYREVGVYYSGGRSNLADTILNLMHNLRGHTEVTVVTSNNQLEERVRQSGGRIIRCSTFR
;
A
#
# COMPACT_ATOMS: atom_id res chain seq x y z
N MET A 1 12.87 -9.00 -16.33
CA MET A 1 12.18 -8.07 -15.42
C MET A 1 11.71 -6.82 -16.17
N LYS A 2 10.58 -6.86 -16.90
CA LYS A 2 10.06 -5.69 -17.66
C LYS A 2 8.54 -5.47 -17.50
N SER A 3 7.87 -6.28 -16.67
CA SER A 3 6.39 -6.30 -16.56
C SER A 3 5.83 -5.38 -15.47
N PHE A 4 6.66 -4.97 -14.51
CA PHE A 4 6.22 -4.15 -13.36
C PHE A 4 5.81 -2.72 -13.76
N LEU A 5 6.51 -2.12 -14.73
CA LEU A 5 6.34 -0.71 -15.12
C LEU A 5 5.12 -0.47 -16.02
N LYS A 6 4.69 -1.46 -16.81
CA LYS A 6 3.59 -1.28 -17.77
C LYS A 6 2.21 -1.30 -17.10
N ASN A 7 2.04 -2.12 -16.06
CA ASN A 7 0.75 -2.24 -15.38
C ASN A 7 0.41 -1.00 -14.54
N ILE A 8 1.40 -0.41 -13.86
CA ILE A 8 1.18 0.79 -13.04
C ILE A 8 0.64 1.95 -13.90
N ARG A 9 1.22 2.18 -15.08
CA ARG A 9 0.82 3.30 -15.95
C ARG A 9 -0.56 3.12 -16.60
N MET A 10 -0.96 1.88 -16.88
CA MET A 10 -2.21 1.57 -17.57
C MET A 10 -3.43 1.73 -16.64
N TRP A 11 -3.28 1.44 -15.35
CA TRP A 11 -4.38 1.48 -14.37
C TRP A 11 -4.73 2.91 -13.93
N TRP A 12 -3.76 3.83 -13.95
CA TRP A 12 -4.00 5.24 -13.62
C TRP A 12 -4.87 5.96 -14.65
N LYS A 13 -4.84 5.53 -15.93
CA LYS A 13 -5.66 6.14 -16.99
C LYS A 13 -7.16 5.82 -16.89
N LEU A 14 -7.54 4.76 -16.17
CA LEU A 14 -8.90 4.21 -16.22
C LEU A 14 -9.84 4.70 -15.11
N ARG A 15 -9.35 5.38 -14.06
CA ARG A 15 -10.19 5.73 -12.88
C ARG A 15 -10.08 7.17 -12.39
N CYS A 16 -9.84 8.13 -13.29
CA CYS A 16 -9.94 9.57 -12.95
C CYS A 16 -11.39 10.10 -12.82
N SER A 17 -12.43 9.25 -12.73
CA SER A 17 -13.85 9.70 -12.78
C SER A 17 -14.60 9.69 -11.44
N VAL A 18 -13.93 9.48 -10.31
CA VAL A 18 -14.51 9.75 -8.98
C VAL A 18 -13.69 10.88 -8.39
N GLY A 19 -14.35 11.94 -7.88
CA GLY A 19 -13.75 13.23 -7.54
C GLY A 19 -12.36 13.13 -6.92
N ARG A 20 -11.46 14.05 -7.30
CA ARG A 20 -10.03 14.04 -6.95
C ARG A 20 -9.83 13.65 -5.49
N ALA A 21 -9.33 12.44 -5.25
CA ALA A 21 -9.08 11.93 -3.90
C ALA A 21 -8.24 12.94 -3.11
N ARG A 22 -8.59 13.17 -1.85
CA ARG A 22 -7.99 14.25 -1.05
C ARG A 22 -6.51 14.00 -0.75
N SER A 23 -6.12 12.74 -0.65
CA SER A 23 -4.74 12.32 -0.31
C SER A 23 -4.49 10.89 -0.77
N THR A 24 -3.21 10.53 -0.94
CA THR A 24 -2.78 9.17 -1.31
C THR A 24 -1.93 8.55 -0.21
N TYR A 25 -2.24 7.30 0.16
CA TYR A 25 -1.56 6.55 1.20
C TYR A 25 -0.98 5.24 0.66
N ILE A 26 0.23 4.90 1.12
CA ILE A 26 0.82 3.57 0.96
C ILE A 26 0.92 2.94 2.34
N VAL A 27 0.29 1.80 2.54
CA VAL A 27 0.17 1.12 3.83
C VAL A 27 1.03 -0.13 3.84
N ASP A 28 1.87 -0.26 4.87
CA ASP A 28 2.46 -1.54 5.25
C ASP A 28 1.38 -2.45 5.84
N GLY A 29 0.90 -3.40 5.03
CA GLY A 29 -0.22 -4.26 5.43
C GLY A 29 0.14 -5.21 6.57
N GLY A 30 1.41 -5.61 6.67
CA GLY A 30 1.88 -6.47 7.75
C GLY A 30 1.87 -5.75 9.08
N ASP A 31 2.37 -4.51 9.10
CA ASP A 31 2.45 -3.70 10.31
C ASP A 31 1.08 -3.20 10.79
N LEU A 32 0.23 -2.71 9.87
CA LEU A 32 -1.14 -2.27 10.20
C LEU A 32 -1.99 -3.40 10.80
N SER A 33 -1.78 -4.64 10.34
CA SER A 33 -2.45 -5.81 10.94
C SER A 33 -1.77 -6.30 12.21
N GLN A 34 -0.47 -6.12 12.37
CA GLN A 34 0.27 -6.63 13.54
C GLN A 34 0.07 -5.79 14.80
N GLU A 35 -0.27 -4.51 14.66
CA GLU A 35 -0.84 -3.74 15.78
C GLU A 35 -2.08 -4.45 16.39
N LEU A 36 -2.71 -5.36 15.64
CA LEU A 36 -3.86 -6.14 16.10
C LEU A 36 -3.52 -7.59 16.53
N ARG A 37 -2.52 -8.31 15.98
CA ARG A 37 -2.10 -9.67 16.39
C ARG A 37 -0.65 -10.06 15.99
N ALA A 38 -0.08 -11.07 16.66
CA ALA A 38 1.31 -11.57 16.64
C ALA A 38 2.12 -11.56 15.31
N ARG A 39 3.46 -11.46 15.45
CA ARG A 39 4.52 -11.24 14.44
C ARG A 39 4.74 -12.33 13.36
N ARG A 40 3.68 -12.77 12.68
CA ARG A 40 3.78 -13.73 11.55
C ARG A 40 3.36 -13.10 10.24
N ARG A 41 3.77 -13.70 9.11
CA ARG A 41 3.23 -13.33 7.79
C ARG A 41 1.73 -13.59 7.75
N MET A 42 0.98 -12.63 7.23
CA MET A 42 -0.47 -12.75 7.13
C MET A 42 -0.89 -13.85 6.16
N ALA A 43 -1.82 -14.70 6.60
CA ALA A 43 -2.48 -15.68 5.76
C ALA A 43 -3.35 -14.98 4.69
N PRO A 44 -3.61 -15.63 3.54
CA PRO A 44 -4.44 -15.06 2.48
C PRO A 44 -5.81 -14.53 2.93
N ARG A 45 -6.46 -15.23 3.87
CA ARG A 45 -7.75 -14.79 4.43
C ARG A 45 -7.61 -13.51 5.26
N GLU A 46 -6.55 -13.38 6.03
CA GLU A 46 -6.25 -12.18 6.84
C GLU A 46 -5.96 -10.98 5.92
N GLN A 47 -5.22 -11.19 4.82
CA GLN A 47 -5.00 -10.15 3.81
C GLN A 47 -6.30 -9.64 3.19
N LEU A 48 -7.21 -10.54 2.79
CA LEU A 48 -8.50 -10.15 2.24
C LEU A 48 -9.37 -9.41 3.27
N ALA A 49 -9.35 -9.85 4.54
CA ALA A 49 -10.06 -9.17 5.61
C ALA A 49 -9.52 -7.74 5.86
N LEU A 50 -8.19 -7.56 5.80
CA LEU A 50 -7.58 -6.24 5.89
C LEU A 50 -7.95 -5.36 4.69
N LEU A 51 -7.90 -5.91 3.47
CA LEU A 51 -8.30 -5.20 2.26
C LEU A 51 -9.77 -4.75 2.32
N ASP A 52 -10.67 -5.60 2.83
CA ASP A 52 -12.07 -5.23 3.06
C ASP A 52 -12.19 -4.07 4.05
N ARG A 53 -11.42 -4.08 5.13
CA ARG A 53 -11.41 -3.00 6.12
C ARG A 53 -10.89 -1.69 5.52
N VAL A 54 -9.72 -1.72 4.87
CA VAL A 54 -9.11 -0.51 4.32
C VAL A 54 -9.88 0.03 3.12
N SER A 55 -10.59 -0.80 2.35
CA SER A 55 -11.47 -0.33 1.27
C SER A 55 -12.66 0.49 1.80
N ARG A 56 -13.25 0.08 2.93
CA ARG A 56 -14.31 0.85 3.59
C ARG A 56 -13.78 2.19 4.11
N PHE A 57 -12.59 2.18 4.69
CA PHE A 57 -11.91 3.40 5.14
C PHE A 57 -11.62 4.34 3.96
N ALA A 58 -11.05 3.82 2.86
CA ALA A 58 -10.72 4.58 1.65
C ALA A 58 -11.93 5.34 1.11
N ARG A 59 -13.07 4.66 1.06
CA ARG A 59 -14.35 5.23 0.61
C ARG A 59 -14.88 6.29 1.57
N ARG A 60 -14.85 6.01 2.88
CA ARG A 60 -15.35 6.93 3.90
C ARG A 60 -14.57 8.24 3.92
N GLU A 61 -13.25 8.16 3.87
CA GLU A 61 -12.36 9.32 3.95
C GLU A 61 -12.10 9.98 2.59
N ASN A 62 -12.60 9.38 1.49
CA ASN A 62 -12.33 9.79 0.12
C ASN A 62 -10.82 9.93 -0.19
N VAL A 63 -10.07 8.88 0.14
CA VAL A 63 -8.62 8.80 -0.02
C VAL A 63 -8.22 7.66 -0.96
N LYS A 64 -7.10 7.82 -1.67
CA LYS A 64 -6.52 6.76 -2.50
C LYS A 64 -5.60 5.90 -1.64
N LEU A 65 -5.80 4.59 -1.65
CA LEU A 65 -5.06 3.68 -0.80
C LEU A 65 -4.36 2.59 -1.60
N PHE A 66 -3.10 2.37 -1.23
CA PHE A 66 -2.28 1.26 -1.70
C PHE A 66 -1.83 0.44 -0.51
N VAL A 67 -1.95 -0.88 -0.57
CA VAL A 67 -1.48 -1.80 0.48
C VAL A 67 -0.36 -2.67 -0.06
N VAL A 68 0.72 -2.79 0.71
CA VAL A 68 1.86 -3.66 0.38
C VAL A 68 1.94 -4.82 1.37
N PHE A 69 1.98 -6.06 0.85
CA PHE A 69 2.08 -7.27 1.66
C PHE A 69 3.45 -7.95 1.55
N GLU A 70 3.97 -8.44 2.67
CA GLU A 70 5.15 -9.31 2.75
C GLU A 70 4.87 -10.77 2.34
N SER A 71 4.24 -10.97 1.19
CA SER A 71 3.91 -12.31 0.69
C SER A 71 4.02 -12.36 -0.83
N ARG A 72 3.80 -13.55 -1.41
CA ARG A 72 3.60 -13.67 -2.86
C ARG A 72 2.18 -13.20 -3.21
N PRO A 73 1.95 -12.72 -4.45
CA PRO A 73 0.62 -12.31 -4.90
C PRO A 73 -0.45 -13.38 -4.68
N LEU A 74 -1.65 -12.94 -4.32
CA LEU A 74 -2.80 -13.83 -4.22
C LEU A 74 -3.30 -14.20 -5.61
N ARG A 75 -3.78 -15.43 -5.79
CA ARG A 75 -4.37 -15.87 -7.07
C ARG A 75 -5.53 -14.96 -7.51
N LYS A 76 -6.36 -14.52 -6.56
CA LYS A 76 -7.53 -13.66 -6.81
C LYS A 76 -7.20 -12.17 -6.90
N VAL A 77 -6.06 -11.75 -6.35
CA VAL A 77 -5.63 -10.34 -6.30
C VAL A 77 -4.15 -10.31 -6.70
N PRO A 78 -3.86 -10.23 -8.01
CA PRO A 78 -2.49 -10.31 -8.50
C PRO A 78 -1.72 -9.02 -8.20
N GLN A 79 -0.40 -9.05 -8.47
CA GLN A 79 0.50 -7.92 -8.28
C GLN A 79 0.03 -6.66 -9.01
N GLY A 80 -0.11 -5.56 -8.26
CA GLY A 80 -0.49 -4.25 -8.80
C GLY A 80 -1.97 -4.14 -9.15
N ALA A 81 -2.77 -5.17 -8.85
CA ALA A 81 -4.21 -5.14 -9.10
C ALA A 81 -4.94 -4.28 -8.07
N GLU A 82 -6.17 -3.93 -8.40
CA GLU A 82 -7.05 -3.17 -7.54
C GLU A 82 -8.11 -4.10 -6.95
N TYR A 83 -8.31 -3.99 -5.65
CA TYR A 83 -9.32 -4.70 -4.91
C TYR A 83 -10.22 -3.68 -4.23
N ARG A 84 -11.46 -3.54 -4.70
CA ARG A 84 -12.44 -2.58 -4.15
C ARG A 84 -11.85 -1.18 -3.92
N GLU A 85 -11.22 -0.60 -4.95
CA GLU A 85 -10.57 0.73 -4.91
C GLU A 85 -9.25 0.85 -4.15
N VAL A 86 -8.74 -0.27 -3.63
CA VAL A 86 -7.42 -0.33 -3.01
C VAL A 86 -6.44 -0.97 -3.98
N GLY A 87 -5.34 -0.28 -4.31
CA GLY A 87 -4.26 -0.88 -5.08
C GLY A 87 -3.45 -1.84 -4.21
N VAL A 88 -3.12 -3.03 -4.72
CA VAL A 88 -2.48 -4.09 -3.93
C VAL A 88 -1.14 -4.48 -4.53
N TYR A 89 -0.10 -4.45 -3.71
CA TYR A 89 1.27 -4.78 -4.08
C TYR A 89 1.84 -5.82 -3.12
N TYR A 90 2.82 -6.58 -3.61
CA TYR A 90 3.45 -7.67 -2.89
C TYR A 90 4.96 -7.52 -3.02
N SER A 91 5.68 -7.57 -1.90
CA SER A 91 7.15 -7.51 -1.90
C SER A 91 7.80 -8.88 -2.13
N GLY A 92 7.03 -9.97 -2.03
CA GLY A 92 7.53 -11.35 -2.09
C GLY A 92 8.23 -11.81 -0.79
N GLY A 93 8.65 -10.88 0.06
CA GLY A 93 9.32 -11.16 1.34
C GLY A 93 9.73 -9.88 2.07
N ARG A 94 10.14 -10.05 3.34
CA ARG A 94 10.45 -8.95 4.26
C ARG A 94 11.62 -8.08 3.80
N SER A 95 12.69 -8.68 3.27
CA SER A 95 13.88 -7.96 2.79
C SER A 95 13.56 -6.92 1.70
N ASN A 96 12.53 -7.20 0.89
CA ASN A 96 12.17 -6.38 -0.26
C ASN A 96 11.03 -5.39 0.04
N LEU A 97 10.46 -5.41 1.25
CA LEU A 97 9.29 -4.61 1.59
C LEU A 97 9.58 -3.12 1.44
N ALA A 98 10.66 -2.66 2.07
CA ALA A 98 11.03 -1.26 2.06
C ALA A 98 11.33 -0.77 0.64
N ASP A 99 12.06 -1.54 -0.16
CA ASP A 99 12.34 -1.20 -1.56
C ASP A 99 11.05 -1.14 -2.38
N THR A 100 10.11 -2.05 -2.15
CA THR A 100 8.81 -2.06 -2.83
C THR A 100 8.00 -0.81 -2.50
N ILE A 101 7.95 -0.42 -1.22
CA ILE A 101 7.22 0.76 -0.76
C ILE A 101 7.87 2.05 -1.30
N LEU A 102 9.20 2.17 -1.24
CA LEU A 102 9.91 3.34 -1.75
C LEU A 102 9.75 3.48 -3.26
N ASN A 103 9.90 2.38 -4.01
CA ASN A 103 9.68 2.40 -5.46
C ASN A 103 8.24 2.81 -5.81
N LEU A 104 7.25 2.29 -5.09
CA LEU A 104 5.86 2.69 -5.27
C LEU A 104 5.68 4.18 -4.96
N MET A 105 6.21 4.64 -3.83
CA MET A 105 6.16 6.04 -3.41
C MET A 105 6.78 6.99 -4.47
N HIS A 106 7.97 6.70 -4.97
CA HIS A 106 8.62 7.49 -6.00
C HIS A 106 7.80 7.56 -7.29
N ASN A 107 7.23 6.44 -7.72
CA ASN A 107 6.37 6.39 -8.91
C ASN A 107 5.09 7.22 -8.73
N LEU A 108 4.57 7.31 -7.51
CA LEU A 108 3.32 8.02 -7.23
C LEU A 108 3.50 9.53 -6.99
N ARG A 109 4.64 9.95 -6.43
CA ARG A 109 4.92 11.37 -6.13
C ARG A 109 4.89 12.31 -7.33
N GLY A 110 5.10 11.80 -8.55
CA GLY A 110 4.97 12.60 -9.77
C GLY A 110 3.54 13.06 -10.09
N HIS A 111 2.53 12.55 -9.36
CA HIS A 111 1.12 12.80 -9.65
C HIS A 111 0.31 13.29 -8.44
N THR A 112 0.77 13.00 -7.22
CA THR A 112 0.05 13.28 -5.97
C THR A 112 1.02 13.33 -4.81
N GLU A 113 0.63 14.02 -3.74
CA GLU A 113 1.27 13.84 -2.45
C GLU A 113 1.01 12.41 -1.91
N VAL A 114 2.04 11.79 -1.34
CA VAL A 114 2.01 10.40 -0.88
C VAL A 114 2.50 10.32 0.55
N THR A 115 1.71 9.69 1.41
CA THR A 115 2.05 9.41 2.81
C THR A 115 2.19 7.90 3.03
N VAL A 116 3.29 7.47 3.64
CA VAL A 116 3.50 6.07 4.02
C VAL A 116 2.94 5.82 5.42
N VAL A 117 2.18 4.75 5.60
CA VAL A 117 1.62 4.32 6.88
C VAL A 117 2.38 3.08 7.35
N THR A 118 3.17 3.24 8.41
CA THR A 118 3.96 2.16 9.01
C THR A 118 4.43 2.57 10.42
N SER A 119 4.66 1.58 11.27
CA SER A 119 5.32 1.70 12.59
C SER A 119 6.67 0.98 12.62
N ASN A 120 7.15 0.50 11.47
CA ASN A 120 8.46 -0.10 11.33
C ASN A 120 9.53 1.00 11.28
N ASN A 121 10.25 1.19 12.38
CA ASN A 121 11.28 2.23 12.52
C ASN A 121 12.32 2.24 11.39
N GLN A 122 12.72 1.07 10.87
CA GLN A 122 13.69 1.01 9.76
C GLN A 122 13.08 1.54 8.46
N LEU A 123 11.81 1.23 8.20
CA LEU A 123 11.11 1.75 7.04
C LEU A 123 10.81 3.25 7.20
N GLU A 124 10.42 3.69 8.40
CA GLU A 124 10.22 5.11 8.69
C GLU A 124 11.48 5.91 8.32
N GLU A 125 12.65 5.48 8.81
CA GLU A 125 13.91 6.18 8.54
C GLU A 125 14.22 6.26 7.05
N ARG A 126 14.08 5.14 6.32
CA ARG A 126 14.32 5.13 4.87
C ARG A 126 13.36 6.03 4.10
N VAL A 127 12.09 6.11 4.52
CA VAL A 127 11.10 7.02 3.92
C VAL A 127 11.46 8.48 4.22
N ARG A 128 11.90 8.81 5.45
CA ARG A 128 12.37 10.17 5.80
C ARG A 128 13.58 10.59 4.96
N GLN A 129 14.58 9.71 4.84
CA GLN A 129 15.78 9.94 4.00
C GLN A 129 15.41 10.15 2.53
N SER A 130 14.32 9.52 2.08
CA SER A 130 13.78 9.70 0.73
C SER A 130 12.82 10.90 0.61
N GLY A 131 12.76 11.78 1.62
CA GLY A 131 11.92 12.98 1.66
C GLY A 131 10.41 12.69 1.72
N GLY A 132 10.00 11.58 2.32
CA GLY A 132 8.61 11.14 2.38
C GLY A 132 7.86 11.54 3.63
N ARG A 133 6.54 11.65 3.49
CA ARG A 133 5.63 11.82 4.62
C ARG A 133 5.29 10.46 5.21
N ILE A 134 5.21 10.41 6.54
CA ILE A 134 4.95 9.19 7.31
C ILE A 134 3.87 9.47 8.32
N ILE A 135 2.99 8.49 8.52
CA ILE A 135 2.07 8.40 9.66
C ILE A 135 2.23 7.01 10.28
N ARG A 136 2.17 6.93 11.61
CA ARG A 136 2.20 5.64 12.31
C ARG A 136 0.87 4.92 12.22
N CYS A 137 0.90 3.58 12.24
CA CYS A 137 -0.33 2.77 12.18
C CYS A 137 -1.31 3.14 13.31
N SER A 138 -0.81 3.45 14.50
CA SER A 138 -1.64 3.82 15.65
C SER A 138 -2.46 5.10 15.48
N THR A 139 -2.01 6.00 14.60
CA THR A 139 -2.71 7.23 14.20
C THR A 139 -3.67 7.01 13.04
N PHE A 140 -3.51 5.93 12.29
CA PHE A 140 -4.30 5.59 11.11
C PHE A 140 -5.45 4.64 11.49
N ARG A 141 -6.61 5.20 11.88
CA ARG A 141 -7.77 4.47 12.42
C ARG A 141 -9.03 4.63 11.57
#